data_AF-A0A2K3L9D0-F1
#
_entry.id   AF-A0A2K3L9D0-F1
#
_cell.length_a   1.000
_cell.length_b   1.000
_cell.length_c   1.000
_cell.angle_alpha   90.00
_cell.angle_beta   90.00
_cell.angle_gamma   90.00
#
_symmetry.space_group_name_H-M   'P 1'
#
loop_
_entity.id
_entity.type
_entity.pdbx_description
1 polymer ?
#
loop_
_entity_poly.entity_id
_entity_poly.type
_entity_poly.pdbx_seq_one_letter_code
_entity_poly.pdbx_strand_id
1 'polypeptide(L)'
;MHKTQYIVHYLSGLIEGLLSDLGYAMKSACKHALLKLLHSAYRYTLGGFDGETMVSSVEVFDPRLEKWMVEKTTMNHARGYFAAAVVKDSIYVIGGVNGCQTMVDTVENYEEGKGWKEVYTSPNTKRCFMSAIPCSH
;
A
#
# COMPACT_ATOMS: atom_id res chain seq x y z
N MET A 1 14.95 -3.18 22.70
CA MET A 1 14.58 -3.99 21.50
C MET A 1 13.43 -3.30 20.81
N HIS A 2 13.69 -2.53 19.76
CA HIS A 2 12.71 -1.65 19.12
C HIS A 2 11.84 -2.44 18.14
N LYS A 3 10.65 -2.85 18.58
CA LYS A 3 9.60 -3.36 17.69
C LYS A 3 8.70 -2.18 17.30
N THR A 4 9.00 -1.53 16.18
CA THR A 4 8.06 -0.56 15.58
C THR A 4 7.17 -1.31 14.61
N GLN A 5 5.97 -1.67 15.08
CA GLN A 5 4.87 -2.13 14.25
C GLN A 5 4.21 -0.89 13.62
N TYR A 6 4.21 -0.79 12.29
CA TYR A 6 3.65 0.38 11.60
C TYR A 6 2.14 0.22 11.37
N ILE A 7 1.40 1.27 11.73
CA ILE A 7 -0.05 1.41 11.62
C ILE A 7 -0.39 1.86 10.21
N VAL A 8 -1.34 1.17 9.55
CA VAL A 8 -1.99 1.65 8.33
C VAL A 8 -2.91 2.81 8.72
N HIS A 9 -2.50 4.04 8.48
CA HIS A 9 -3.37 5.20 8.68
C HIS A 9 -4.26 5.38 7.45
N TYR A 10 -5.58 5.26 7.65
CA TYR A 10 -6.58 5.82 6.75
C TYR A 10 -6.44 7.35 6.80
N LEU A 11 -5.82 7.95 5.79
CA LEU A 11 -5.83 9.40 5.65
C LEU A 11 -7.17 9.81 5.04
N SER A 12 -8.00 10.47 5.84
CA SER A 12 -9.20 11.16 5.36
C SER A 12 -8.80 12.36 4.50
N GLY A 13 -9.59 12.71 3.49
CA GLY A 13 -9.29 13.76 2.49
C GLY A 13 -8.97 15.16 3.04
N LEU A 14 -9.23 15.44 4.33
CA LEU A 14 -8.81 16.69 4.99
C LEU A 14 -7.29 16.81 5.20
N ILE A 15 -6.55 15.70 5.32
CA ILE A 15 -5.09 15.73 5.51
C ILE A 15 -4.35 15.82 4.17
N GLU A 16 -4.95 15.29 3.09
CA GLU A 16 -4.44 15.38 1.72
C GLU A 16 -4.20 16.84 1.30
N GLY A 17 -5.18 17.72 1.57
CA GLY A 17 -5.07 19.16 1.27
C GLY A 17 -3.99 19.88 2.08
N LEU A 18 -3.80 19.49 3.34
CA LEU A 18 -2.78 20.10 4.20
C LEU A 18 -1.36 19.66 3.80
N LEU A 19 -1.20 18.41 3.37
CA LEU A 19 0.07 17.89 2.86
C LEU A 19 0.37 18.43 1.47
N SER A 20 -0.64 18.69 0.63
CA SER A 20 -0.42 19.32 -0.66
C SER A 20 0.10 20.75 -0.54
N ASP A 21 -0.45 21.52 0.40
CA ASP A 21 -0.04 22.92 0.65
C ASP A 21 1.38 23.03 1.23
N LEU A 22 1.87 21.96 1.88
CA LEU A 22 3.25 21.86 2.39
C LEU A 22 4.24 21.24 1.39
N GLY A 23 3.83 20.98 0.15
CA GLY A 23 4.69 20.36 -0.88
C GLY A 23 4.85 18.84 -0.76
N TYR A 24 4.11 18.20 0.15
CA TYR A 24 4.06 16.73 0.34
C TYR A 24 2.91 16.07 -0.45
N ALA A 25 2.32 16.78 -1.42
CA ALA A 25 1.16 16.34 -2.19
C ALA A 25 1.39 14.91 -2.75
N MET A 26 0.56 13.95 -2.31
CA MET A 26 0.39 12.71 -3.06
C MET A 26 -0.31 13.06 -4.38
N LYS A 27 0.13 12.46 -5.50
CA LYS A 27 -0.50 12.74 -6.80
C LYS A 27 -1.87 12.07 -6.95
N SER A 28 -2.20 11.11 -6.07
CA SER A 28 -3.48 10.40 -6.10
C SER A 28 -4.16 10.51 -4.73
N ALA A 29 -5.17 11.37 -4.65
CA ALA A 29 -5.99 11.51 -3.45
C ALA A 29 -7.11 10.46 -3.46
N CYS A 30 -6.83 9.23 -3.01
CA CYS A 30 -7.82 8.39 -2.32
C CYS A 30 -7.28 7.00 -1.88
N LYS A 31 -7.24 6.80 -0.54
CA LYS A 31 -7.31 5.50 0.16
C LYS A 31 -6.14 4.52 -0.05
N HIS A 32 -4.92 5.05 -0.12
CA HIS A 32 -3.68 4.27 -0.18
C HIS A 32 -3.30 3.70 1.20
N ALA A 33 -2.67 2.53 1.23
CA ALA A 33 -1.97 2.05 2.42
C ALA A 33 -0.56 2.65 2.45
N LEU A 34 -0.23 3.41 3.51
CA LEU A 34 1.13 3.91 3.73
C LEU A 34 1.93 2.88 4.53
N LEU A 35 3.06 2.44 3.98
CA LEU A 35 3.92 1.41 4.57
C LEU A 35 5.37 1.88 4.65
N LYS A 36 6.08 1.40 5.67
CA LYS A 36 7.52 1.63 5.84
C LYS A 36 8.21 0.30 6.13
N LEU A 37 9.20 -0.03 5.33
CA LEU A 37 10.07 -1.20 5.56
C LEU A 37 10.93 -0.99 6.81
N LEU A 38 11.26 -2.06 7.53
CA LEU A 38 11.82 -1.97 8.89
C LEU A 38 13.17 -1.22 8.91
N HIS A 39 13.97 -1.41 7.86
CA HIS A 39 15.33 -0.85 7.72
C HIS A 39 15.46 0.25 6.66
N SER A 40 14.36 0.65 6.01
CA SER A 40 14.39 1.62 4.93
C SER A 40 13.75 2.95 5.35
N ALA A 41 14.36 4.04 4.90
CA ALA A 41 13.85 5.39 5.14
C ALA A 41 12.67 5.73 4.21
N TYR A 42 12.45 4.91 3.18
CA TYR A 42 11.42 5.09 2.17
C TYR A 42 10.04 4.76 2.71
N ARG A 43 9.03 5.50 2.24
CA ARG A 43 7.62 5.21 2.51
C ARG A 43 6.92 4.84 1.21
N TYR A 44 6.10 3.80 1.25
CA TYR A 44 5.41 3.26 0.10
C TYR A 44 3.92 3.57 0.19
N THR A 45 3.34 4.06 -0.90
CA THR A 45 1.90 4.13 -1.13
C THR A 45 1.55 3.14 -2.22
N LEU A 46 0.46 2.40 -2.01
CA LEU A 46 0.08 1.29 -2.86
C LEU A 46 -1.36 1.43 -3.34
N GLY A 47 -1.59 1.11 -4.61
CA GLY A 47 -2.92 0.91 -5.16
C GLY A 47 -3.82 2.13 -5.03
N GLY A 48 -5.06 1.94 -4.57
CA GLY A 48 -5.99 3.04 -4.29
C GLY A 48 -6.95 3.34 -5.44
N PHE A 49 -7.69 4.44 -5.32
CA PHE A 49 -8.66 4.91 -6.32
C PHE A 49 -8.19 6.26 -6.86
N ASP A 50 -8.04 6.39 -8.17
CA ASP A 50 -7.51 7.61 -8.82
C ASP A 50 -8.58 8.64 -9.18
N GLY A 51 -9.85 8.37 -8.85
CA GLY A 51 -11.01 9.19 -9.24
C GLY A 51 -11.88 8.53 -10.31
N GLU A 52 -11.33 7.57 -11.05
CA GLU A 52 -12.03 6.83 -12.10
C GLU A 52 -12.04 5.32 -11.82
N THR A 53 -10.89 4.74 -11.44
CA THR A 53 -10.73 3.31 -11.25
C THR A 53 -9.77 2.97 -10.10
N MET A 54 -9.72 1.69 -9.74
CA MET A 54 -8.68 1.19 -8.84
C MET A 54 -7.39 1.04 -9.62
N VAL A 55 -6.26 1.40 -9.00
CA VAL A 55 -4.94 1.35 -9.64
C VAL A 55 -4.02 0.32 -8.97
N SER A 56 -2.99 -0.11 -9.69
CA SER A 56 -1.92 -0.99 -9.19
C SER A 56 -0.59 -0.25 -8.96
N SER A 57 -0.59 1.07 -9.19
CA SER A 57 0.59 1.91 -9.05
C SER A 57 1.14 1.88 -7.63
N VAL A 58 2.45 2.04 -7.54
CA VAL A 58 3.19 2.15 -6.29
C VAL A 58 4.00 3.43 -6.35
N GLU A 59 3.90 4.26 -5.32
CA GLU A 59 4.75 5.43 -5.17
C GLU A 59 5.62 5.30 -3.92
N VAL A 60 6.83 5.83 -4.02
CA VAL A 60 7.86 5.79 -2.99
C VAL A 60 8.28 7.20 -2.65
N PHE A 61 8.18 7.56 -1.38
CA PHE A 61 8.74 8.79 -0.85
C PHE A 61 10.23 8.58 -0.53
N ASP A 62 11.12 9.29 -1.22
CA ASP A 62 12.54 9.41 -0.85
C ASP A 62 12.71 10.60 0.11
N PRO A 63 12.99 10.38 1.40
CA PRO A 63 13.16 11.46 2.36
C PRO A 63 14.42 12.30 2.13
N ARG A 64 15.39 11.83 1.34
CA ARG A 64 16.61 12.59 1.02
C ARG A 64 16.36 13.64 -0.05
N LEU A 65 15.43 13.33 -0.95
CA LEU A 65 15.01 14.23 -2.02
C LEU A 65 13.72 14.99 -1.67
N GLU A 66 13.09 14.62 -0.55
CA GLU A 66 11.77 15.09 -0.09
C GLU A 66 10.70 15.00 -1.18
N LYS A 67 10.73 13.90 -1.95
CA LYS A 67 9.89 13.73 -3.13
C LYS A 67 9.28 12.35 -3.20
N TRP A 68 8.03 12.32 -3.65
CA TRP A 68 7.39 11.11 -4.15
C TRP A 68 7.90 10.78 -5.54
N MET A 69 8.21 9.51 -5.75
CA MET A 69 8.67 8.95 -7.00
C MET A 69 7.77 7.77 -7.36
N VAL A 70 7.47 7.61 -8.64
CA VAL A 70 6.75 6.42 -9.12
C VAL A 70 7.72 5.25 -9.10
N GLU A 71 7.36 4.17 -8.42
CA GLU A 71 8.15 2.95 -8.39
C GLU A 71 8.06 2.24 -9.75
N LYS A 72 9.15 1.58 -10.18
CA LYS A 72 9.17 0.91 -11.49
C LYS A 72 8.28 -0.33 -11.53
N THR A 73 8.11 -0.98 -10.38
CA THR A 73 7.29 -2.20 -10.25
C THR A 73 5.93 -1.88 -9.65
N THR A 74 4.87 -2.37 -10.28
CA THR A 74 3.48 -2.26 -9.83
C THR A 74 2.97 -3.57 -9.22
N MET A 75 1.89 -3.52 -8.45
CA MET A 75 1.20 -4.72 -7.98
C MET A 75 0.64 -5.54 -9.15
N ASN A 76 0.47 -6.86 -8.99
CA ASN A 76 -0.09 -7.69 -10.07
C ASN A 76 -1.57 -7.39 -10.32
N HIS A 77 -2.31 -6.95 -9.29
CA HIS A 77 -3.70 -6.56 -9.41
C HIS A 77 -3.92 -5.11 -8.98
N ALA A 78 -4.66 -4.36 -9.79
CA ALA A 78 -5.15 -3.04 -9.42
C ALA A 78 -6.21 -3.19 -8.33
N ARG A 79 -6.02 -2.49 -7.20
CA ARG A 79 -6.88 -2.69 -6.03
C ARG A 79 -6.88 -1.50 -5.08
N GLY A 80 -8.03 -1.31 -4.42
CA GLY A 80 -8.20 -0.45 -3.26
C GLY A 80 -8.88 -1.19 -2.11
N TYR A 81 -8.95 -0.56 -0.94
CA TYR A 81 -9.59 -1.14 0.26
C TYR A 81 -9.02 -2.50 0.71
N PHE A 82 -7.78 -2.80 0.35
CA PHE A 82 -7.06 -3.99 0.77
C PHE A 82 -6.44 -3.77 2.16
N ALA A 83 -6.11 -4.87 2.84
CA ALA A 83 -5.26 -4.79 4.01
C ALA A 83 -3.78 -4.88 3.59
N ALA A 84 -2.90 -4.18 4.30
CA ALA A 84 -1.47 -4.30 4.07
C ALA A 84 -0.67 -4.33 5.37
N ALA A 85 0.48 -5.01 5.35
CA ALA A 85 1.36 -5.13 6.50
C ALA A 85 2.81 -5.38 6.06
N VAL A 86 3.78 -5.02 6.90
CA VAL A 86 5.19 -5.37 6.68
C VAL A 86 5.57 -6.55 7.55
N VAL A 87 6.12 -7.60 6.93
CA VAL A 87 6.60 -8.81 7.61
C VAL A 87 7.97 -9.16 7.06
N LYS A 88 9.00 -9.24 7.92
CA LYS A 88 10.38 -9.60 7.55
C LYS A 88 10.89 -8.84 6.32
N ASP A 89 10.80 -7.51 6.35
CA ASP A 89 11.22 -6.62 5.25
C ASP A 89 10.50 -6.84 3.90
N SER A 90 9.36 -7.52 3.91
CA SER A 90 8.46 -7.62 2.76
C SER A 90 7.15 -6.93 3.05
N ILE A 91 6.62 -6.23 2.06
CA ILE A 91 5.28 -5.63 2.13
C ILE A 91 4.28 -6.66 1.64
N TYR A 92 3.21 -6.91 2.40
CA TYR A 92 2.12 -7.80 2.02
C TYR A 92 0.85 -6.99 1.76
N VAL A 93 0.11 -7.40 0.74
CA VAL A 93 -1.18 -6.83 0.33
C VAL A 93 -2.19 -7.96 0.25
N ILE A 94 -3.32 -7.81 0.94
CA ILE A 94 -4.31 -8.87 1.17
C ILE A 94 -5.69 -8.39 0.72
N GLY A 95 -6.25 -9.07 -0.28
CA GLY A 95 -7.62 -8.85 -0.74
C GLY A 95 -7.86 -7.46 -1.31
N GLY A 96 -9.02 -6.87 -1.03
CA GLY A 96 -9.45 -5.58 -1.57
C GLY A 96 -10.44 -5.73 -2.73
N VAL A 97 -10.62 -4.64 -3.47
CA VAL A 97 -11.56 -4.54 -4.60
C VAL A 97 -10.81 -4.00 -5.81
N ASN A 98 -11.03 -4.59 -6.97
CA ASN A 98 -10.43 -4.15 -8.24
C ASN A 98 -11.28 -3.08 -8.95
N GLY A 99 -10.81 -2.61 -10.12
CA GLY A 99 -11.48 -1.56 -10.89
C GLY A 99 -12.91 -1.90 -11.33
N CYS A 100 -13.23 -3.20 -11.47
CA CYS A 100 -14.56 -3.68 -11.82
C CYS A 100 -15.46 -3.94 -10.58
N GLN A 101 -15.11 -3.39 -9.42
CA GLN A 101 -15.79 -3.62 -8.15
C GLN A 101 -15.85 -5.10 -7.72
N THR A 102 -14.99 -5.95 -8.29
CA THR A 102 -14.89 -7.35 -7.91
C THR A 102 -13.89 -7.51 -6.77
N MET A 103 -14.23 -8.34 -5.79
CA MET A 103 -13.30 -8.63 -4.70
C MET A 103 -12.11 -9.43 -5.19
N VAL A 104 -10.92 -9.01 -4.78
CA VAL A 104 -9.67 -9.71 -5.05
C VAL A 104 -9.46 -10.77 -3.97
N ASP A 105 -9.13 -11.98 -4.38
CA ASP A 105 -8.91 -13.15 -3.52
C ASP A 105 -7.44 -13.52 -3.33
N THR A 106 -6.53 -12.67 -3.80
CA THR A 106 -5.09 -12.91 -3.78
C THR A 106 -4.40 -12.12 -2.68
N VAL A 107 -3.33 -12.73 -2.17
CA VAL A 107 -2.30 -12.09 -1.35
C VAL A 107 -1.06 -11.95 -2.20
N GLU A 108 -0.50 -10.75 -2.22
CA GLU A 108 0.76 -10.46 -2.90
C GLU A 108 1.78 -9.93 -1.91
N ASN A 109 3.06 -10.21 -2.15
CA ASN A 109 4.15 -9.56 -1.44
C ASN A 109 5.09 -8.80 -2.38
N TYR A 110 5.72 -7.77 -1.84
CA TYR A 110 6.81 -7.04 -2.47
C TYR A 110 8.09 -7.23 -1.67
N GLU A 111 9.14 -7.62 -2.39
CA GLU A 111 10.51 -7.69 -1.90
C GLU A 111 11.38 -6.74 -2.73
N GLU A 112 12.14 -5.87 -2.05
CA GLU A 112 13.05 -4.93 -2.71
C GLU A 112 14.05 -5.68 -3.61
N GLY A 113 14.22 -5.20 -4.85
CA GLY A 113 15.05 -5.85 -5.87
C GLY A 113 14.44 -7.09 -6.54
N LYS A 114 13.35 -7.67 -5.99
CA LYS A 114 12.65 -8.82 -6.60
C LYS A 114 11.27 -8.47 -7.16
N GLY A 115 10.68 -7.36 -6.74
CA GLY A 115 9.38 -6.91 -7.19
C GLY A 115 8.20 -7.64 -6.53
N TRP A 116 7.02 -7.50 -7.14
CA TRP A 116 5.75 -8.04 -6.64
C TRP A 116 5.55 -9.49 -7.05
N LYS A 117 5.05 -10.31 -6.13
CA LYS A 117 4.70 -11.72 -6.38
C LYS A 117 3.40 -12.08 -5.69
N GLU A 118 2.55 -12.82 -6.39
CA GLU A 118 1.39 -13.47 -5.77
C GLU A 118 1.87 -14.65 -4.93
N VAL A 119 1.51 -14.68 -3.65
CA VAL A 119 1.97 -15.68 -2.68
C VAL A 119 0.86 -16.62 -2.23
N TYR A 120 -0.40 -16.23 -2.40
CA TYR A 120 -1.55 -17.03 -1.99
C TYR A 120 -2.84 -16.60 -2.69
N THR A 121 -3.74 -17.54 -2.96
CA THR A 121 -5.08 -17.31 -3.48
C THR A 121 -6.10 -17.99 -2.58
N SER A 122 -7.12 -17.25 -2.15
CA SER A 122 -8.19 -17.72 -1.27
C SER A 122 -9.56 -17.61 -1.94
N PRO A 123 -9.90 -18.54 -2.86
CA PRO A 123 -11.11 -18.43 -3.68
C PRO A 123 -12.41 -18.38 -2.85
N ASN A 124 -12.41 -18.94 -1.64
CA ASN A 124 -13.59 -19.04 -0.77
C ASN A 124 -13.71 -17.92 0.28
N THR A 125 -12.71 -17.04 0.39
CA THR A 125 -12.72 -15.99 1.43
C THR A 125 -12.21 -14.68 0.86
N LYS A 126 -13.08 -13.97 0.13
CA LYS A 126 -12.79 -12.64 -0.40
C LYS A 126 -13.15 -11.58 0.64
N ARG A 127 -12.25 -10.63 0.88
CA ARG A 127 -12.44 -9.60 1.92
C ARG A 127 -11.88 -8.25 1.47
N CYS A 128 -12.54 -7.17 1.90
CA CYS A 128 -12.12 -5.78 1.68
C CYS A 128 -12.49 -4.93 2.91
N PHE A 129 -12.06 -3.66 2.94
CA PHE A 129 -12.21 -2.76 4.10
C PHE A 129 -11.57 -3.32 5.38
N MET A 130 -10.42 -3.97 5.22
CA MET A 130 -9.71 -4.63 6.30
C MET A 130 -8.46 -3.87 6.72
N SER A 131 -8.03 -4.09 7.97
CA SER A 131 -6.69 -3.77 8.46
C SER A 131 -5.92 -5.06 8.76
N ALA A 132 -4.60 -5.06 8.52
CA ALA A 132 -3.72 -6.15 8.93
C ALA A 132 -2.71 -5.64 9.97
N ILE A 133 -2.46 -6.45 11.00
CA ILE A 133 -1.43 -6.19 12.02
C ILE A 133 -0.56 -7.44 12.13
N PRO A 134 0.76 -7.35 11.87
CA PRO A 134 1.64 -8.49 11.98
C PRO A 134 1.98 -8.77 13.45
N CYS A 135 1.66 -9.98 13.92
CA CYS A 135 2.04 -10.45 15.26
C CYS A 135 3.39 -11.16 15.21
N SER A 136 4.31 -10.76 16.09
CA SER A 136 5.52 -11.54 16.39
C SER A 136 5.23 -12.49 17.54
N HIS A 137 5.49 -13.79 17.37
CA HIS A 137 5.64 -14.70 18.51
C HIS A 137 6.91 -14.38 19.31
#